data_AF-A0A968ZD13-F1
#
_entry.id   AF-A0A968ZD13-F1
#
_cell.length_a   1.000
_cell.length_b   1.000
_cell.length_c   1.000
_cell.angle_alpha   90.00
_cell.angle_beta   90.00
_cell.angle_gamma   90.00
#
_symmetry.space_group_name_H-M   'P 1'
#
loop_
_entity.id
_entity.type
_entity.pdbx_description
1 polymer ?
#
loop_
_entity_poly.entity_id
_entity_poly.type
_entity_poly.pdbx_seq_one_letter_code
_entity_poly.pdbx_strand_id
1 'polypeptide(L)'
;MRISIVTDAWRPQVNGVVRTLAKVADLLQQRGHALQIVTADGRRTFGLPTYPEIRLAIAGATSIGAEIAAFAPDALHIATEGT
;
A
#
# COMPACT_ATOMS: atom_id res chain seq x y z
N MET A 1 17.80 -4.14 -3.14
CA MET A 1 16.81 -3.48 -4.01
C MET A 1 15.86 -2.67 -3.15
N ARG A 2 15.30 -1.60 -3.73
CA ARG A 2 14.25 -0.77 -3.17
C ARG A 2 12.91 -1.24 -3.77
N ILE A 3 11.96 -1.62 -2.92
CA ILE A 3 10.66 -2.14 -3.36
C ILE A 3 9.58 -1.27 -2.74
N SER A 4 8.63 -0.79 -3.55
CA SER A 4 7.44 -0.10 -3.04
C SER A 4 6.23 -1.04 -3.16
N ILE A 5 5.55 -1.27 -2.05
CA ILE A 5 4.27 -2.00 -2.00
C ILE A 5 3.15 -0.96 -1.87
N VAL A 6 2.19 -0.97 -2.79
CA VAL A 6 1.02 -0.10 -2.78
C VAL A 6 -0.21 -0.93 -2.42
N THR A 7 -0.90 -0.54 -1.36
CA THR A 7 -2.10 -1.26 -0.91
C THR A 7 -3.10 -0.37 -0.16
N ASP A 8 -4.40 -0.63 -0.32
CA ASP A 8 -5.46 -0.04 0.51
C ASP A 8 -5.67 -0.82 1.82
N ALA A 9 -5.14 -2.04 1.90
CA ALA A 9 -5.29 -2.96 3.01
C ALA A 9 -4.00 -3.04 3.83
N TRP A 10 -3.89 -2.19 4.85
CA TRP A 10 -2.76 -2.17 5.78
C TRP A 10 -3.19 -2.17 7.25
N ARG A 11 -2.21 -2.20 8.16
CA ARG A 11 -2.48 -2.08 9.61
C ARG A 11 -3.21 -0.76 9.89
N PRO A 12 -4.19 -0.72 10.82
CA PRO A 12 -4.54 -1.74 11.82
C PRO A 12 -5.54 -2.83 11.36
N GLN A 13 -5.95 -2.85 10.09
CA GLN A 13 -6.91 -3.84 9.59
C GLN A 13 -6.39 -5.28 9.79
N VAL A 14 -7.28 -6.21 10.15
CA VAL A 14 -6.93 -7.62 10.35
C VAL A 14 -7.70 -8.47 9.33
N ASN A 15 -7.09 -8.71 8.17
CA ASN A 15 -7.63 -9.60 7.14
C ASN A 15 -6.52 -10.45 6.49
N GLY A 16 -6.89 -11.33 5.56
CA GLY A 16 -5.96 -12.21 4.85
C GLY A 16 -4.91 -11.45 4.03
N VAL A 17 -5.31 -10.38 3.34
CA VAL A 17 -4.41 -9.55 2.51
C VAL A 17 -3.32 -8.90 3.38
N VAL A 18 -3.73 -8.27 4.48
CA VAL A 18 -2.84 -7.58 5.43
C VAL A 18 -1.83 -8.56 6.07
N ARG A 19 -2.22 -9.81 6.32
CA ARG A 19 -1.32 -10.86 6.81
C ARG A 19 -0.31 -11.29 5.75
N THR A 20 -0.78 -11.53 4.52
CA THR A 20 0.09 -11.93 3.40
C THR A 20 1.11 -10.84 3.08
N LEU A 21 0.66 -9.59 2.93
CA LEU A 21 1.55 -8.46 2.62
C LEU A 21 2.57 -8.19 3.72
N ALA A 22 2.17 -8.28 5.00
CA ALA A 22 3.13 -8.16 6.09
C ALA A 22 4.17 -9.28 6.07
N LYS A 23 3.76 -10.53 5.80
CA LYS A 23 4.71 -11.64 5.72
C LYS A 23 5.69 -11.47 4.55
N VAL A 24 5.21 -11.00 3.41
CA VAL A 24 6.05 -10.65 2.25
C VAL A 24 7.03 -9.53 2.61
N ALA A 25 6.55 -8.46 3.24
CA ALA A 25 7.39 -7.36 3.68
C ALA A 25 8.51 -7.83 4.62
N ASP A 26 8.16 -8.60 5.66
CA ASP A 26 9.12 -9.16 6.61
C ASP A 26 10.19 -10.00 5.90
N LEU A 27 9.78 -10.90 5.01
CA LEU A 27 10.71 -11.77 4.27
C LEU A 27 11.63 -10.97 3.33
N LEU A 28 11.13 -9.92 2.68
CA LEU A 28 11.92 -9.05 1.82
C LEU A 28 12.93 -8.23 2.65
N GLN A 29 12.53 -7.69 3.80
CA GLN A 29 13.46 -7.00 4.70
C GLN A 29 14.55 -7.95 5.21
N GLN A 30 14.19 -9.17 5.60
CA GLN A 30 15.15 -10.21 6.03
C GLN A 30 16.16 -10.59 4.95
N ARG A 31 15.79 -10.44 3.67
CA ARG A 31 16.68 -10.66 2.52
C ARG A 31 17.52 -9.43 2.14
N GLY A 32 17.45 -8.34 2.92
CA GLY A 32 18.24 -7.13 2.71
C GLY A 32 17.64 -6.16 1.69
N HIS A 33 16.34 -6.27 1.38
CA HIS A 33 15.65 -5.29 0.54
C HIS A 33 15.16 -4.09 1.38
N ALA A 34 15.29 -2.88 0.83
CA ALA A 34 14.66 -1.70 1.39
C ALA A 34 13.20 -1.64 0.93
N LEU A 35 12.28 -1.40 1.85
CA LEU A 35 10.84 -1.42 1.59
C LEU A 35 10.20 -0.07 1.94
N GLN A 36 9.30 0.37 1.07
CA GLN A 36 8.31 1.41 1.32
C GLN A 36 6.93 0.78 1.17
N ILE A 37 6.02 1.08 2.10
CA ILE A 37 4.63 0.64 2.01
C ILE A 37 3.76 1.88 1.88
N VAL A 38 3.22 2.09 0.68
CA VAL A 38 2.33 3.20 0.36
C VAL A 38 0.91 2.75 0.62
N THR A 39 0.23 3.46 1.53
CA THR A 39 -1.12 3.10 1.98
C THR A 39 -2.08 4.28 1.89
N ALA A 40 -3.36 3.96 2.10
CA ALA A 40 -4.42 4.93 2.31
C ALA A 40 -4.40 5.60 3.70
N ASP A 41 -3.54 5.16 4.63
CA ASP A 41 -3.54 5.64 6.01
C ASP A 41 -3.20 7.13 6.10
N GLY A 42 -3.91 7.85 6.97
CA GLY A 42 -3.83 9.32 7.07
C GLY A 42 -4.37 10.10 5.85
N ARG A 43 -4.93 9.43 4.83
CA ARG A 43 -5.54 10.09 3.67
C ARG A 43 -7.06 10.20 3.83
N ARG A 44 -7.66 11.18 3.16
CA ARG A 44 -9.13 11.26 3.06
C ARG A 44 -9.63 10.01 2.38
N THR A 45 -10.62 9.35 2.95
CA THR A 45 -11.22 8.14 2.38
C THR A 45 -12.74 8.27 2.33
N PHE A 46 -13.37 7.60 1.38
CA PHE A 46 -14.83 7.44 1.32
C PHE A 46 -15.19 5.95 1.27
N GLY A 47 -16.35 5.60 1.82
CA GLY A 47 -16.88 4.24 1.70
C GLY A 47 -17.44 4.01 0.29
N LEU A 48 -17.26 2.81 -0.26
CA LEU A 48 -17.95 2.44 -1.50
C LEU A 48 -19.47 2.53 -1.31
N PRO A 49 -20.25 2.95 -2.34
CA PRO A 49 -21.70 3.07 -2.23
C PRO A 49 -22.40 1.79 -1.79
N THR A 50 -21.87 0.63 -2.20
CA THR A 50 -22.43 -0.70 -1.92
C THR A 50 -21.71 -1.46 -0.82
N TYR A 51 -20.50 -1.04 -0.44
CA TYR A 51 -19.64 -1.66 0.58
C TYR A 51 -18.94 -0.57 1.42
N PRO A 52 -19.66 0.16 2.27
CA PRO A 52 -19.11 1.32 2.99
C PRO A 52 -17.98 0.97 3.97
N GLU A 53 -17.84 -0.30 4.35
CA GLU A 53 -16.71 -0.85 5.10
C GLU A 53 -15.41 -0.89 4.28
N ILE A 54 -15.51 -0.92 2.95
CA ILE A 54 -14.37 -0.76 2.04
C ILE A 54 -14.11 0.73 1.88
N ARG A 55 -12.99 1.19 2.43
CA ARG A 55 -12.59 2.60 2.43
C ARG A 55 -11.62 2.85 1.29
N LEU A 56 -12.07 3.56 0.25
CA LEU A 56 -11.22 3.99 -0.85
C LEU A 56 -10.50 5.29 -0.49
N ALA A 57 -9.20 5.33 -0.70
CA ALA A 57 -8.41 6.56 -0.53
C ALA A 57 -8.66 7.56 -1.66
N ILE A 58 -9.00 8.78 -1.29
CA ILE A 58 -8.89 9.97 -2.13
C ILE A 58 -7.43 10.41 -2.06
N ALA A 59 -6.57 9.67 -2.75
CA ALA A 59 -5.17 10.01 -2.88
C ALA A 59 -4.94 10.54 -4.30
N GLY A 60 -4.48 11.78 -4.41
CA GLY A 60 -4.13 12.33 -5.71
C GLY A 60 -2.96 11.55 -6.32
N ALA A 61 -3.09 11.14 -7.59
CA ALA A 61 -2.04 10.46 -8.33
C ALA A 61 -0.69 11.21 -8.25
N THR A 62 -0.73 12.54 -8.21
CA THR A 62 0.45 13.40 -8.04
C THR A 62 1.17 13.18 -6.70
N SER A 63 0.43 13.09 -5.58
CA SER A 63 1.04 12.92 -4.25
C SER A 63 1.64 11.53 -4.09
N ILE A 64 0.93 10.48 -4.52
CA ILE A 64 1.45 9.11 -4.51
C ILE A 64 2.67 9.00 -5.44
N GLY A 65 2.57 9.57 -6.65
CA GLY A 65 3.66 9.57 -7.61
C GLY A 65 4.93 10.25 -7.07
N ALA A 66 4.79 11.39 -6.40
CA ALA A 66 5.92 12.08 -5.76
C ALA A 66 6.54 11.24 -4.63
N GLU A 67 5.72 10.57 -3.82
CA GLU A 67 6.16 9.70 -2.73
C GLU A 67 6.94 8.48 -3.25
N ILE A 68 6.42 7.84 -4.30
CA ILE A 68 7.07 6.70 -4.97
C ILE A 68 8.36 7.18 -5.65
N ALA A 69 8.35 8.32 -6.33
CA ALA A 69 9.53 8.87 -7.01
C ALA A 69 10.64 9.24 -6.02
N ALA A 70 10.31 9.83 -4.87
CA ALA A 70 11.28 10.12 -3.80
C ALA A 70 11.92 8.83 -3.25
N PHE A 71 11.16 7.75 -3.16
CA PHE A 71 11.70 6.44 -2.81
C PHE A 71 12.38 5.71 -3.97
N ALA A 72 12.32 6.19 -5.21
CA ALA A 72 12.97 5.62 -6.39
C ALA A 72 13.13 4.07 -6.34
N PRO A 73 12.02 3.31 -6.30
CA PRO A 73 12.06 1.86 -6.20
C PRO A 73 12.57 1.21 -7.49
N ASP A 74 13.24 0.07 -7.34
CA ASP A 74 13.58 -0.83 -8.45
C ASP A 74 12.35 -1.61 -8.93
N ALA A 75 11.35 -1.80 -8.05
CA ALA A 75 10.11 -2.51 -8.36
C ALA A 75 8.91 -1.94 -7.59
N LEU A 76 7.76 -1.88 -8.27
CA LEU A 76 6.48 -1.48 -7.71
C LEU A 76 5.55 -2.70 -7.67
N HIS A 77 5.03 -3.04 -6.48
CA HIS A 77 4.04 -4.09 -6.29
C HIS A 77 2.71 -3.47 -5.88
N ILE A 78 1.71 -3.56 -6.76
CA ILE A 78 0.36 -3.05 -6.50
C ILE A 78 -0.49 -4.25 -6.06
N ALA A 79 -0.83 -4.30 -4.78
CA ALA A 79 -1.52 -5.46 -4.19
C ALA A 79 -3.05 -5.38 -4.30
N THR A 80 -3.59 -4.17 -4.47
CA THR A 80 -5.03 -3.90 -4.48
C THR A 80 -5.30 -2.78 -5.46
N GLU A 81 -5.83 -3.13 -6.63
CA GLU A 81 -6.32 -2.17 -7.62
C GLU A 81 -7.73 -1.75 -7.20
N GLY A 82 -7.89 -0.49 -6.77
CA GLY A 82 -9.21 0.13 -6.71
C GLY A 82 -9.61 0.56 -8.12
N THR A 83 -10.64 -0.06 -8.69
CA THR A 83 -11.33 0.44 -9.89
C THR A 83 -12.11 1.72 -9.62
#